data_AF-A0A1F7CWK6-F1
#
_entry.id   AF-A0A1F7CWK6-F1
#
_cell.length_a   1.000
_cell.length_b   1.000
_cell.length_c   1.000
_cell.angle_alpha   90.00
_cell.angle_beta   90.00
_cell.angle_gamma   90.00
#
_symmetry.space_group_name_H-M   'P 1'
#
loop_
_entity.id
_entity.type
_entity.pdbx_description
1 polymer ?
#
loop_
_entity_poly.entity_id
_entity_poly.type
_entity_poly.pdbx_seq_one_letter_code
_entity_poly.pdbx_strand_id
1 'polypeptide(L)'
;MPRPRGLRRIRFSPSVTYYKPQGVPLCALKVVEITPEELEALRLKNVKDLSQTEAAKEMCTSQSTFQRILASAQKKIGTAIVEGCAIRIHDKRCACNQT
;
A
#
# COMPACT_ATOMS: atom_id res chain seq x y z
N MET A 1 10.81 20.17 -9.95
CA MET A 1 11.52 18.96 -9.48
C MET A 1 10.61 18.16 -8.55
N PRO A 2 10.54 16.82 -8.63
CA PRO A 2 9.79 16.01 -7.68
C PRO A 2 10.45 16.14 -6.30
N ARG A 3 9.71 16.58 -5.29
CA ARG A 3 10.21 16.63 -3.90
C ARG A 3 10.63 15.20 -3.49
N PRO A 4 11.83 15.00 -2.92
CA PRO A 4 12.24 13.70 -2.39
C PRO A 4 11.16 13.14 -1.46
N ARG A 5 10.76 11.89 -1.67
CA ARG A 5 9.80 11.24 -0.78
C ARG A 5 10.49 11.07 0.57
N GLY A 6 9.99 11.77 1.60
CA GLY A 6 10.52 11.60 2.96
C GLY A 6 10.42 10.13 3.40
N LEU A 7 11.36 9.71 4.24
CA LEU A 7 11.37 8.37 4.85
C LEU A 7 10.04 8.14 5.59
N ARG A 8 9.34 7.04 5.28
CA ARG A 8 8.07 6.67 5.92
C ARG A 8 8.24 5.38 6.71
N ARG A 9 7.68 5.37 7.91
CA ARG A 9 7.70 4.18 8.77
C ARG A 9 6.61 3.22 8.31
N ILE A 10 7.02 1.98 8.04
CA ILE A 10 6.11 0.87 7.73
C ILE A 10 6.52 -0.28 8.62
N ARG A 11 5.57 -0.81 9.37
CA ARG A 11 5.80 -1.88 10.34
C ARG A 11 5.21 -3.22 9.91
N PHE A 12 4.42 -3.23 8.84
CA PHE A 12 3.77 -4.44 8.35
C PHE A 12 4.53 -5.08 7.21
N SER A 13 4.71 -6.40 7.33
CA SER A 13 5.29 -7.27 6.32
C SER A 13 4.26 -8.35 5.99
N PRO A 14 3.66 -8.33 4.79
CA PRO A 14 2.66 -9.32 4.41
C PRO A 14 3.34 -10.65 4.06
N SER A 15 2.76 -11.77 4.51
CA SER A 15 3.17 -13.12 4.09
C SER A 15 2.70 -13.47 2.68
N VAL A 16 1.60 -12.86 2.23
CA VAL A 16 1.02 -13.03 0.90
C VAL A 16 1.20 -11.75 0.10
N THR A 17 1.92 -11.86 -1.02
CA THR A 17 2.25 -10.71 -1.88
C THR A 17 1.43 -10.66 -3.16
N TYR A 18 0.59 -11.65 -3.43
CA TYR A 18 -0.21 -11.72 -4.66
C TYR A 18 -1.64 -12.19 -4.38
N TYR A 19 -2.59 -11.44 -4.94
CA TYR A 19 -4.01 -11.78 -4.94
C TYR A 19 -4.50 -11.78 -6.39
N LYS A 20 -5.38 -12.72 -6.73
CA LYS A 20 -5.96 -12.80 -8.08
C LYS A 20 -7.39 -13.32 -8.02
N PRO A 21 -8.26 -12.94 -8.97
CA PRO A 21 -9.55 -13.59 -9.13
C PRO A 21 -9.39 -15.09 -9.42
N GLN A 22 -10.31 -15.88 -8.88
CA GLN A 22 -10.33 -17.33 -9.09
C GLN A 22 -10.68 -17.65 -10.56
N GLY A 23 -10.09 -18.71 -11.10
CA GLY A 23 -10.43 -19.22 -12.44
C GLY A 23 -9.75 -18.52 -13.62
N VAL A 24 -9.00 -17.42 -13.39
CA VAL A 24 -8.27 -16.73 -14.47
C VAL A 24 -6.75 -16.91 -14.31
N PRO A 25 -6.02 -17.29 -15.38
CA PRO A 25 -4.57 -17.39 -15.34
C PRO A 25 -3.92 -16.00 -15.23
N LEU A 26 -2.81 -15.91 -14.49
CA LEU A 26 -2.11 -14.64 -14.23
C LEU A 26 -1.62 -13.94 -15.50
N CYS A 27 -1.22 -14.71 -16.53
CA CYS A 27 -0.76 -14.16 -17.80
C CYS A 27 -1.84 -13.39 -18.57
N ALA A 28 -3.12 -13.65 -18.30
CA ALA A 28 -4.25 -12.98 -18.94
C ALA A 28 -4.79 -11.79 -18.11
N LEU A 29 -4.23 -11.54 -16.93
CA LEU A 29 -4.71 -10.52 -16.01
C LEU A 29 -3.83 -9.27 -16.05
N LYS A 30 -4.47 -8.10 -16.04
CA LYS A 30 -3.81 -6.85 -15.66
C LYS A 30 -3.40 -6.94 -14.19
N VAL A 31 -2.23 -6.42 -13.87
CA VAL A 31 -1.69 -6.42 -12.50
C VAL A 31 -1.70 -4.99 -11.96
N VAL A 32 -2.38 -4.79 -10.85
CA VAL A 32 -2.37 -3.56 -10.07
C VAL A 32 -1.33 -3.70 -8.96
N GLU A 33 -0.40 -2.75 -8.91
CA GLU A 33 0.69 -2.78 -7.95
C GLU A 33 0.41 -1.89 -6.73
N ILE A 34 0.47 -2.50 -5.55
CA ILE A 34 0.35 -1.84 -4.26
C ILE A 34 1.73 -1.75 -3.64
N THR A 35 2.10 -0.53 -3.26
CA THR A 35 3.35 -0.26 -2.55
C THR A 35 3.23 -0.61 -1.06
N PRO A 36 4.35 -0.87 -0.36
CA PRO A 36 4.33 -1.09 1.08
C PRO A 36 3.70 0.07 1.87
N GLU A 37 3.84 1.30 1.37
CA GLU A 37 3.27 2.51 1.98
C GLU A 37 1.74 2.52 1.89
N GLU A 38 1.20 2.15 0.72
CA GLU A 38 -0.24 2.05 0.47
C GLU A 38 -0.86 0.94 1.33
N LEU A 39 -0.19 -0.21 1.43
CA LEU A 39 -0.65 -1.31 2.27
C LEU A 39 -0.65 -0.94 3.76
N GLU A 40 0.41 -0.28 4.24
CA GLU A 40 0.46 0.18 5.63
C GLU A 40 -0.65 1.18 5.94
N ALA A 41 -0.90 2.14 5.03
CA ALA A 41 -1.98 3.10 5.20
C ALA A 41 -3.35 2.43 5.31
N LEU A 42 -3.63 1.42 4.47
CA LEU A 42 -4.85 0.61 4.55
C LEU A 42 -4.92 -0.17 5.86
N ARG A 43 -3.82 -0.79 6.31
CA ARG A 43 -3.80 -1.52 7.58
C ARG A 43 -4.13 -0.59 8.76
N LEU A 44 -3.50 0.58 8.82
CA LEU A 44 -3.70 1.52 9.91
C LEU A 44 -5.11 2.10 9.93
N LYS A 45 -5.65 2.46 8.75
CA LYS A 45 -6.97 3.10 8.68
C LYS A 45 -8.13 2.11 8.64
N ASN A 46 -8.05 1.06 7.84
CA ASN A 46 -9.16 0.15 7.58
C ASN A 46 -9.15 -1.11 8.46
N VAL A 47 -8.00 -1.53 8.99
CA VAL A 47 -7.90 -2.74 9.83
C VAL A 47 -7.77 -2.39 11.31
N LYS A 48 -6.92 -1.42 11.66
CA LYS A 48 -6.77 -0.93 13.05
C LYS A 48 -7.76 0.16 13.44
N ASP A 49 -8.53 0.67 12.49
CA ASP A 49 -9.50 1.76 12.66
C ASP A 49 -8.96 3.01 13.36
N LEU A 50 -7.70 3.36 13.09
CA LEU A 50 -7.10 4.57 13.67
C LEU A 50 -7.67 5.83 13.04
N SER A 51 -7.65 6.94 13.78
CA SER A 51 -7.91 8.25 13.17
C SER A 51 -6.84 8.59 12.14
N GLN A 52 -7.19 9.43 11.16
CA GLN A 52 -6.22 9.91 10.16
C GLN A 52 -4.99 10.57 10.82
N THR A 53 -5.22 11.22 11.96
CA THR A 53 -4.17 11.91 12.71
C THR A 53 -3.18 10.93 13.35
N GLU A 54 -3.69 9.83 13.93
CA GLU A 54 -2.87 8.78 14.57
C GLU A 54 -2.14 7.95 13.53
N ALA A 55 -2.82 7.56 12.45
CA ALA A 55 -2.20 6.78 11.38
C ALA A 55 -1.06 7.56 10.69
N ALA A 56 -1.25 8.88 10.47
CA ALA A 56 -0.20 9.74 9.94
C ALA A 56 1.01 9.84 10.90
N LYS A 57 0.76 9.94 12.22
CA LYS A 57 1.81 9.91 13.25
C LYS A 57 2.55 8.57 13.27
N GLU A 58 1.84 7.44 13.19
CA GLU A 58 2.45 6.09 13.21
C GLU A 58 3.35 5.85 11.99
N MET A 59 3.01 6.41 10.82
CA MET A 59 3.83 6.37 9.60
C MET A 59 4.92 7.45 9.53
N CYS A 60 4.99 8.36 10.50
CA CYS A 60 5.87 9.54 10.50
C CYS A 60 5.66 10.46 9.27
N THR A 61 4.40 10.74 8.93
CA THR A 61 4.03 11.60 7.77
C THR A 61 3.05 12.70 8.16
N SER A 62 2.86 13.70 7.30
CA SER A 62 1.76 14.66 7.46
C SER A 62 0.41 14.00 7.18
N GLN A 63 -0.68 14.50 7.80
CA GLN A 63 -2.04 14.01 7.54
C GLN A 63 -2.43 14.09 6.06
N SER A 64 -2.01 15.16 5.36
CA SER A 64 -2.26 15.34 3.92
C SER A 64 -1.51 14.30 3.07
N THR A 65 -0.28 13.97 3.44
CA THR A 65 0.51 12.94 2.75
C THR A 65 -0.11 11.56 2.99
N PHE A 66 -0.48 11.25 4.23
CA PHE A 66 -1.17 10.01 4.59
C PHE A 66 -2.47 9.84 3.80
N GLN A 67 -3.31 10.88 3.75
CA GLN A 67 -4.56 10.85 2.99
C GLN A 67 -4.33 10.55 1.52
N ARG A 68 -3.29 11.14 0.93
CA ARG A 68 -2.97 10.95 -0.49
C ARG A 68 -2.48 9.52 -0.77
N ILE A 69 -1.72 8.92 0.15
CA ILE A 69 -1.32 7.51 0.08
C ILE A 69 -2.55 6.62 0.19
N LEU A 70 -3.41 6.86 1.18
CA LEU A 70 -4.61 6.07 1.42
C LEU A 70 -5.57 6.13 0.22
N ALA A 71 -5.81 7.32 -0.33
CA ALA A 71 -6.66 7.51 -1.50
C ALA A 71 -6.10 6.78 -2.74
N SER A 72 -4.77 6.82 -2.95
CA SER A 72 -4.11 6.05 -4.01
C SER A 72 -4.33 4.55 -3.81
N ALA A 73 -4.15 4.05 -2.58
CA ALA A 73 -4.34 2.65 -2.24
C ALA A 73 -5.79 2.19 -2.49
N GLN A 74 -6.77 2.96 -2.02
CA GLN A 74 -8.19 2.67 -2.20
C GLN A 74 -8.60 2.68 -3.68
N LYS A 75 -8.11 3.66 -4.46
CA LYS A 75 -8.37 3.70 -5.90
C LYS A 75 -7.85 2.44 -6.59
N LYS A 76 -6.61 2.03 -6.29
CA LYS A 76 -5.99 0.83 -6.87
C LYS A 76 -6.76 -0.44 -6.52
N ILE A 77 -7.13 -0.62 -5.25
CA ILE A 77 -7.93 -1.77 -4.80
C ILE A 77 -9.30 -1.76 -5.47
N GLY A 78 -9.98 -0.61 -5.51
CA GLY A 78 -11.27 -0.45 -6.17
C GLY A 78 -11.18 -0.83 -7.65
N THR A 79 -10.19 -0.30 -8.38
CA THR A 79 -9.95 -0.67 -9.78
C THR A 79 -9.68 -2.17 -9.93
N ALA A 80 -8.86 -2.76 -9.05
CA ALA A 80 -8.54 -4.18 -9.15
C ALA A 80 -9.77 -5.07 -8.95
N ILE A 81 -10.64 -4.73 -8.00
CA ILE A 81 -11.86 -5.48 -7.73
C ILE A 81 -12.89 -5.28 -8.86
N VAL A 82 -13.10 -4.05 -9.32
CA VAL A 82 -14.12 -3.72 -10.34
C VAL A 82 -13.73 -4.24 -11.73
N GLU A 83 -12.45 -4.14 -12.11
CA GLU A 83 -11.97 -4.60 -13.43
C GLU A 83 -11.50 -6.06 -13.42
N GLY A 84 -11.52 -6.73 -12.26
CA GLY A 84 -11.04 -8.11 -12.13
C GLY A 84 -9.53 -8.26 -12.33
N CYS A 85 -8.74 -7.28 -11.92
CA CYS A 85 -7.28 -7.34 -12.01
C CYS A 85 -6.67 -8.21 -10.89
N ALA A 86 -5.46 -8.72 -11.13
CA ALA A 86 -4.63 -9.24 -10.06
C ALA A 86 -4.01 -8.09 -9.26
N ILE A 87 -3.77 -8.29 -7.96
CA ILE A 87 -3.09 -7.34 -7.09
C ILE A 87 -1.74 -7.92 -6.72
N ARG A 88 -0.69 -7.14 -6.96
CA ARG A 88 0.68 -7.42 -6.52
C ARG A 88 1.07 -6.44 -5.44
N ILE A 89 1.46 -6.95 -4.28
CA ILE A 89 2.04 -6.18 -3.19
C ILE A 89 3.55 -6.26 -3.31
N HIS A 90 4.19 -5.10 -3.43
CA HIS A 90 5.64 -5.02 -3.39
C HIS A 90 6.13 -5.28 -1.96
N ASP A 91 7.18 -6.07 -1.84
CA ASP A 91 7.86 -6.27 -0.57
C ASP A 91 8.81 -5.10 -0.27
N LYS A 92 8.96 -4.77 1.02
CA LYS A 92 10.02 -3.88 1.46
C LYS A 92 11.35 -4.63 1.37
N ARG A 93 12.12 -4.40 0.31
CA ARG A 93 13.57 -4.48 0.44
C ARG A 93 14.01 -3.33 1.34
N CYS A 94 14.22 -3.62 2.62
CA CYS A 94 14.92 -2.74 3.53
C CYS A 94 16.34 -2.52 2.98
N ALA A 95 16.55 -1.43 2.22
CA ALA A 95 17.85 -0.79 2.13
C ALA A 95 18.10 -0.03 3.43
N CYS A 96 18.22 -0.75 4.55
CA CYS A 96 18.85 -0.23 5.74
C CYS A 96 20.30 -0.69 5.66
N ASN A 97 21.17 0.17 5.13
CA ASN A 97 22.60 0.02 5.35
C ASN A 97 22.78 -0.07 6.87
N GLN A 98 23.14 -1.26 7.33
CA GLN A 98 23.59 -1.49 8.70
C GLN A 98 24.83 -0.61 8.93
N THR A 99 24.82 -0.01 10.11
CA THR A 99 25.86 0.86 10.65
C THR A 99 27.17 0.11 10.78
#